data_AF-A0A316FIV3-F1
#
_entry.id   AF-A0A316FIV3-F1
#
_cell.length_a   1.000
_cell.length_b   1.000
_cell.length_c   1.000
_cell.angle_alpha   90.00
_cell.angle_beta   90.00
_cell.angle_gamma   90.00
#
_symmetry.space_group_name_H-M   'P 1'
#
loop_
_entity.id
_entity.type
_entity.pdbx_description
1 polymer ?
#
loop_
_entity_poly.entity_id
_entity_poly.type
_entity_poly.pdbx_seq_one_letter_code
_entity_poly.pdbx_strand_id
1 'polypeptide(L)' 'MAQPSPVTVHTPHRPSWDCLVCHEPWPCDPARDELRADHDHVQVAVYMWQQLEDAVHDLPPAPAVVFFERFIKWTG' A
#
# COMPACT_ATOMS: atom_id res chain seq x y z
N MET A 1 -32.00 -4.75 -0.07
CA MET A 1 -30.72 -4.86 0.63
C MET A 1 -29.64 -4.84 -0.45
N ALA A 2 -28.95 -3.71 -0.66
CA ALA A 2 -27.86 -3.65 -1.63
C ALA A 2 -26.65 -4.37 -1.03
N GLN A 3 -26.23 -5.46 -1.67
CA GLN A 3 -25.02 -6.19 -1.30
C GLN A 3 -23.83 -5.27 -1.62
N PRO A 4 -22.88 -5.03 -0.71
CA PRO A 4 -21.66 -4.33 -1.07
C PRO A 4 -20.91 -5.18 -2.09
N SER A 5 -20.64 -4.63 -3.28
CA SER A 5 -19.78 -5.26 -4.27
C SER A 5 -18.46 -5.65 -3.62
N PRO A 6 -17.84 -6.79 -4.01
CA PRO A 6 -16.50 -7.11 -3.54
C PRO A 6 -15.60 -5.91 -3.85
N VAL A 7 -14.90 -5.40 -2.85
CA VAL A 7 -13.89 -4.36 -3.04
C VAL A 7 -12.86 -5.00 -3.97
N THR A 8 -12.83 -4.63 -5.25
CA THR A 8 -11.88 -5.21 -6.22
C THR A 8 -10.55 -4.47 -6.21
N VAL A 9 -10.51 -3.27 -5.62
CA VAL A 9 -9.31 -2.41 -5.60
C VAL A 9 -8.49 -2.72 -4.35
N HIS A 10 -7.22 -3.06 -4.56
CA HIS A 10 -6.33 -3.41 -3.47
C HIS A 10 -5.87 -2.16 -2.70
N THR A 11 -6.57 -1.84 -1.62
CA THR A 11 -6.35 -0.66 -0.76
C THR A 11 -5.93 -1.05 0.66
N PRO A 12 -5.21 -0.18 1.40
CA PRO A 12 -4.74 -0.49 2.75
C PRO A 12 -5.88 -0.41 3.78
N HIS A 13 -5.93 -1.38 4.67
CA HIS A 13 -6.77 -1.38 5.86
C HIS A 13 -5.97 -0.85 7.05
N ARG A 14 -6.20 0.40 7.44
CA ARG A 14 -5.54 0.99 8.61
C ARG A 14 -6.25 0.56 9.92
N PRO A 15 -5.51 0.32 11.02
CA PRO A 15 -4.07 0.53 11.21
C PRO A 15 -3.22 -0.74 10.95
N SER A 16 -3.81 -1.85 10.49
CA SER A 16 -3.03 -3.08 10.28
C SER A 16 -2.15 -3.02 9.03
N TRP A 17 -2.49 -2.12 8.10
CA TRP A 17 -1.86 -1.97 6.80
C TRP A 17 -1.92 -3.23 5.94
N ASP A 18 -2.92 -4.08 6.17
CA ASP A 18 -3.19 -5.22 5.30
C ASP A 18 -4.10 -4.82 4.15
N CYS A 19 -4.04 -5.52 3.05
CA CYS A 19 -4.91 -5.27 1.92
C CYS A 19 -6.35 -5.65 2.26
N LEU A 20 -7.32 -4.80 1.93
CA LEU A 20 -8.74 -5.09 2.09
C LEU A 20 -9.24 -6.29 1.26
N VAL A 21 -8.51 -6.69 0.23
CA VAL A 21 -8.92 -7.72 -0.74
C VAL A 21 -8.25 -9.06 -0.47
N CYS A 22 -6.92 -9.09 -0.43
CA CYS A 22 -6.17 -10.34 -0.22
C CYS A 22 -5.68 -10.55 1.22
N HIS A 23 -5.84 -9.57 2.11
CA HIS A 23 -5.37 -9.62 3.49
C HIS A 23 -3.85 -9.81 3.67
N GLU A 24 -3.07 -9.62 2.61
CA GLU A 24 -1.61 -9.57 2.68
C GLU A 24 -1.12 -8.15 3.02
N PRO A 25 0.14 -7.98 3.47
CA PRO A 25 0.68 -6.65 3.75
C PRO A 25 0.58 -5.73 2.53
N TRP A 26 -0.20 -4.66 2.66
CA TRP A 26 -0.32 -3.65 1.61
C TRP A 26 0.94 -2.77 1.56
N PRO A 27 1.48 -2.39 0.39
CA PRO A 27 1.03 -2.76 -0.95
C PRO A 27 1.42 -4.21 -1.30
N CYS A 28 0.41 -5.03 -1.57
CA CYS A 28 0.54 -6.38 -2.12
C CYS A 28 0.81 -6.31 -3.63
N ASP A 29 1.24 -7.42 -4.25
CA ASP A 29 1.62 -7.43 -5.67
C ASP A 29 0.54 -6.85 -6.61
N PRO A 30 -0.76 -7.21 -6.49
CA PRO A 30 -1.80 -6.60 -7.32
C PRO A 30 -1.93 -5.07 -7.13
N ALA A 31 -1.77 -4.57 -5.91
CA ALA A 31 -1.81 -3.12 -5.66
C ALA A 31 -0.63 -2.40 -6.33
N ARG A 32 0.55 -3.02 -6.34
CA ARG A 32 1.75 -2.47 -7.00
C ARG A 32 1.55 -2.41 -8.51
N ASP A 33 0.96 -3.45 -9.09
CA ASP A 33 0.66 -3.52 -10.52
C ASP A 33 -0.42 -2.50 -10.92
N GLU A 34 -1.50 -2.39 -10.15
CA GLU A 34 -2.54 -1.35 -10.34
C GLU A 34 -1.93 0.06 -10.29
N LEU A 35 -1.13 0.36 -9.27
CA LEU A 35 -0.49 1.67 -9.10
C LEU A 35 0.47 2.02 -10.25
N ARG A 36 1.25 1.05 -10.74
CA ARG A 36 2.16 1.26 -11.88
C ARG A 36 1.44 1.34 -13.22
N ALA A 37 0.27 0.74 -13.35
CA ALA A 37 -0.54 0.82 -14.56
C ALA A 37 -1.18 2.21 -14.72
N ASP A 38 -1.63 2.80 -13.60
CA ASP A 38 -2.41 4.03 -13.60
C ASP A 38 -1.56 5.31 -13.44
N HIS A 39 -0.29 5.18 -13.02
CA HIS A 39 0.60 6.29 -12.69
C HIS A 39 2.03 6.11 -13.19
N ASP A 40 2.74 7.22 -13.40
CA ASP A 40 4.18 7.17 -13.63
C ASP A 40 4.98 6.88 -12.33
N HIS A 41 6.24 6.47 -12.48
CA HIS A 41 7.11 6.10 -11.36
C HIS A 41 7.28 7.21 -10.31
N VAL A 42 7.30 8.49 -10.71
CA VAL A 42 7.42 9.62 -9.77
C VAL A 42 6.13 9.78 -8.98
N GLN A 43 4.98 9.70 -9.64
CA GLN A 43 3.68 9.75 -9.00
C GLN A 43 3.51 8.60 -7.99
N VAL A 44 3.90 7.38 -8.35
CA VAL A 44 3.86 6.22 -7.44
C VAL A 44 4.80 6.45 -6.24
N ALA A 45 6.02 6.94 -6.46
CA ALA A 45 6.97 7.21 -5.38
C ALA A 45 6.45 8.26 -4.39
N VAL A 46 5.88 9.36 -4.88
CA VAL A 46 5.30 10.42 -4.04
C VAL A 46 4.10 9.89 -3.25
N TYR A 47 3.20 9.15 -3.88
CA TYR A 47 2.06 8.55 -3.19
C TYR A 47 2.52 7.55 -2.12
N MET A 48 3.47 6.66 -2.42
CA MET A 48 3.99 5.70 -1.45
C MET A 48 4.74 6.36 -0.29
N TRP A 49 5.38 7.51 -0.51
CA TRP A 49 5.99 8.27 0.58
C TRP A 49 4.95 8.74 1.60
N GLN A 50 3.82 9.30 1.15
CA GLN A 50 2.72 9.71 2.04
C GLN A 50 2.16 8.52 2.83
N GLN A 51 2.01 7.37 2.17
CA GLN A 51 1.57 6.15 2.82
C GLN A 51 2.59 5.64 3.84
N LEU A 52 3.90 5.75 3.56
CA LEU A 52 4.94 5.39 4.51
C LEU A 52 4.87 6.25 5.77
N GLU A 53 4.69 7.57 5.64
CA GLU A 53 4.57 8.48 6.79
C GLU A 53 3.44 8.04 7.72
N ASP A 54 2.25 7.78 7.16
CA ASP A 54 1.12 7.26 7.93
C ASP A 54 1.38 5.87 8.54
N ALA A 55 2.05 4.97 7.80
CA ALA A 55 2.33 3.62 8.26
C ALA A 55 3.31 3.57 9.43
N VAL A 56 4.28 4.49 9.47
CA VAL A 56 5.23 4.63 10.60
C VAL A 56 4.51 5.05 11.88
N HIS A 57 3.40 5.77 11.78
CA HIS A 57 2.58 6.15 12.93
C HIS A 57 1.65 5.04 13.42
N ASP A 58 1.13 4.21 12.51
CA ASP A 58 0.17 3.15 12.85
C ASP A 58 0.82 1.84 13.28
N LEU A 59 1.94 1.47 12.65
CA LEU A 59 2.58 0.17 12.85
C LEU A 59 3.54 0.18 14.04
N PRO A 60 3.81 -0.99 14.66
CA PRO A 60 4.87 -1.11 15.66
C PRO A 60 6.22 -0.63 15.11
N PRO A 61 7.10 -0.08 15.96
CA PRO A 61 8.43 0.35 15.55
C PRO A 61 9.20 -0.78 14.84
N ALA A 62 9.74 -0.48 13.66
CA ALA A 62 10.56 -1.39 12.88
C ALA A 62 11.75 -0.64 12.27
N PRO A 63 12.83 -1.35 11.88
CA PRO A 63 13.94 -0.72 11.17
C PRO A 63 13.49 0.01 9.90
N ALA A 64 14.07 1.17 9.61
CA ALA A 64 13.70 1.99 8.45
C ALA A 64 13.78 1.22 7.11
N VAL A 65 14.72 0.26 7.00
CA VAL A 65 14.84 -0.61 5.83
C VAL A 65 13.56 -1.41 5.56
N VAL A 66 12.83 -1.84 6.59
CA VAL A 66 11.58 -2.60 6.42
C VAL A 66 10.52 -1.75 5.73
N PHE A 67 10.36 -0.49 6.15
CA PHE A 67 9.43 0.45 5.51
C PHE A 67 9.88 0.83 4.10
N PHE A 68 11.19 1.07 3.91
CA PHE A 68 11.74 1.38 2.59
C PHE A 68 11.51 0.24 1.59
N GLU A 69 11.79 -1.00 1.97
CA GLU A 69 11.58 -2.15 1.09
C GLU A 69 10.10 -2.39 0.76
N ARG A 70 9.22 -2.14 1.74
CA ARG A 70 7.78 -2.33 1.57
C ARG A 70 7.15 -1.24 0.69
N PHE A 71 7.47 0.03 0.93
CA PHE A 71 6.77 1.15 0.29
C PHE A 71 7.55 1.78 -0.88
N ILE A 72 8.89 1.86 -0.84
CA ILE A 72 9.67 2.71 -1.76
C ILE A 72 10.50 1.91 -2.78
N LYS A 73 11.13 0.80 -2.38
CA LYS A 73 12.12 0.07 -3.21
C LYS A 73 11.61 -0.31 -4.61
N TRP A 74 10.31 -0.52 -4.75
CA TRP A 74 9.68 -0.94 -6.00
C TRP A 74 9.12 0.22 -6.84
N THR A 75 9.16 1.47 -6.38
CA THR A 75 8.53 2.58 -7.10
C THR A 75 9.40 3.15 -8.24
N GLY A 76 10.59 2.58 -8.47
CA GLY A 76 11.53 2.98 -9.53
C GLY A 76 11.68 1.95 -10.64
#